data_AF-K7FYN9-F1
#
_entry.id   AF-K7FYN9-F1
#
_cell.length_a   1.000
_cell.length_b   1.000
_cell.length_c   1.000
_cell.angle_alpha   90.00
_cell.angle_beta   90.00
_cell.angle_gamma   90.00
#
_symmetry.space_group_name_H-M   'P 1'
#
loop_
_entity.id
_entity.type
_entity.pdbx_description
1 polymer ?
#
loop_
_entity_poly.entity_id
_entity_poly.type
_entity_poly.pdbx_seq_one_letter_code
_entity_poly.pdbx_strand_id
1 'polypeptide(L)'
;LWLTWWFYVALLHPISFALCPPLQRVDLQQQLMTIIDQMGKASAKAQNLPAPITSASRMQTNHHVLYILKDNEVKTAGKGAIIGFLKVGYKKLFLLDRHGAHNEVEPLCVLDFYIHESLQRHGYGKELFQYMLQRERVQPHQLAVDRPSEKLLCFLCKHYNLQGTIPQVNNFVIFEGFFADQHAPVRKLPPKRSEEEIKPYSLTDREFLKEEVEPPWPFNQSHSLTRSSSLGNS
;
A
#
# COMPACT_ATOMS: atom_id res chain seq x y z
N LEU A 1 -8.40 -14.85 -19.77
CA LEU A 1 -7.97 -14.35 -18.43
C LEU A 1 -6.45 -14.48 -18.17
N TRP A 2 -5.65 -15.13 -19.03
CA TRP A 2 -4.19 -15.32 -18.87
C TRP A 2 -3.31 -14.35 -19.69
N LEU A 3 -3.89 -13.29 -20.27
CA LEU A 3 -3.21 -12.39 -21.23
C LEU A 3 -2.90 -10.99 -20.69
N THR A 4 -3.31 -10.66 -19.46
CA THR A 4 -3.08 -9.32 -18.87
C THR A 4 -1.83 -9.24 -17.99
N TRP A 5 -1.12 -10.35 -17.82
CA TRP A 5 0.06 -10.45 -16.96
C TRP A 5 1.37 -9.94 -17.56
N TRP A 6 1.43 -9.82 -18.88
CA TRP A 6 2.70 -9.69 -19.61
C TRP A 6 3.13 -8.24 -19.89
N PHE A 7 2.40 -7.23 -19.41
CA PHE A 7 2.70 -5.83 -19.73
C PHE A 7 3.56 -5.07 -18.71
N TYR A 8 3.80 -5.61 -17.51
CA TYR A 8 4.37 -4.82 -16.41
C TYR A 8 5.61 -5.43 -15.72
N VAL A 9 6.45 -6.13 -16.50
CA VAL A 9 7.88 -6.25 -16.16
C VAL A 9 8.63 -5.36 -17.14
N ALA A 10 8.75 -4.08 -16.81
CA ALA A 10 9.54 -3.14 -17.58
C ALA A 10 11.03 -3.38 -17.30
N LEU A 11 11.59 -4.40 -17.96
CA LEU A 11 13.04 -4.47 -18.15
C LEU A 11 13.46 -3.27 -19.00
N LEU A 12 14.60 -2.67 -18.66
CA LEU A 12 15.13 -1.47 -19.33
C LEU A 12 15.47 -1.65 -20.83
N HIS A 13 15.17 -2.79 -21.45
CA HIS A 13 15.13 -2.99 -22.90
C HIS A 13 14.05 -4.04 -23.26
N PRO A 14 13.38 -3.93 -24.42
CA PRO A 14 12.34 -4.87 -24.83
C PRO A 14 12.99 -6.23 -25.15
N ILE A 15 12.94 -7.17 -24.21
CA ILE A 15 13.12 -8.58 -24.55
C ILE A 15 11.90 -8.98 -25.37
N SER A 16 12.08 -9.18 -26.68
CA SER A 16 11.03 -9.66 -27.57
C SER A 16 10.70 -11.12 -27.22
N PHE A 17 9.76 -11.31 -26.28
CA PHE A 17 9.29 -12.63 -25.83
C PHE A 17 8.46 -13.40 -26.88
N ALA A 18 8.15 -12.77 -28.02
CA ALA A 18 7.26 -13.31 -29.04
C ALA A 18 7.79 -14.59 -29.72
N LEU A 19 9.10 -14.87 -29.66
CA LEU A 19 9.75 -15.95 -30.42
C LEU A 19 10.26 -17.15 -29.59
N CYS A 20 10.08 -17.16 -28.26
CA CYS A 20 10.61 -18.24 -27.42
C CYS A 20 9.65 -19.47 -27.36
N PRO A 21 10.12 -20.71 -27.58
CA PRO A 21 9.30 -21.92 -27.50
C PRO A 21 8.70 -22.14 -26.08
N PRO A 22 7.54 -22.83 -25.95
CA PRO A 22 6.76 -22.89 -24.72
C PRO A 22 7.51 -23.46 -23.51
N LEU A 23 8.38 -24.46 -23.71
CA LEU A 23 9.19 -25.05 -22.64
C LEU A 23 10.21 -24.05 -22.08
N GLN A 24 10.87 -23.29 -22.95
CA GLN A 24 11.85 -22.27 -22.57
C GLN A 24 11.20 -21.07 -21.84
N ARG A 25 9.90 -20.84 -22.06
CA ARG A 25 9.13 -19.81 -21.34
C ARG A 25 8.86 -20.19 -19.88
N VAL A 26 8.56 -21.47 -19.62
CA VAL A 26 8.29 -21.96 -18.26
C VAL A 26 9.55 -21.87 -17.40
N ASP A 27 10.70 -22.27 -17.95
CA ASP A 27 11.98 -22.20 -17.24
C ASP A 27 12.37 -20.75 -16.88
N LEU A 28 12.18 -19.82 -17.82
CA LEU A 28 12.48 -18.40 -17.60
C LEU A 28 11.53 -17.77 -16.57
N GLN A 29 10.26 -18.16 -16.58
CA GLN A 29 9.30 -17.71 -15.59
C GLN A 29 9.69 -18.18 -14.19
N GLN A 30 10.10 -19.44 -14.04
CA GLN A 30 10.55 -19.99 -12.75
C GLN A 30 11.82 -19.29 -12.24
N GLN A 31 12.75 -18.98 -13.14
CA GLN A 31 13.95 -18.19 -12.82
C GLN A 31 13.58 -16.79 -12.33
N LEU A 32 12.66 -16.11 -13.00
CA LEU A 32 12.19 -14.78 -12.58
C LEU A 32 11.51 -14.83 -11.20
N MET A 33 10.66 -15.83 -10.95
CA MET A 33 10.03 -16.01 -9.64
C MET A 33 11.09 -16.16 -8.54
N THR A 34 12.11 -16.99 -8.81
CA THR A 34 13.23 -17.21 -7.89
C THR A 34 13.99 -15.90 -7.62
N ILE A 35 14.26 -15.09 -8.65
CA ILE A 35 14.91 -13.79 -8.51
C ILE A 35 14.06 -12.86 -7.63
N ILE A 36 12.76 -12.75 -7.89
CA ILE A 36 11.85 -11.89 -7.11
C ILE A 36 11.84 -12.33 -5.64
N ASP A 37 11.77 -13.63 -5.37
CA ASP A 37 11.76 -14.16 -4.01
C ASP A 37 13.07 -13.87 -3.26
N GLN A 38 14.22 -14.00 -3.93
CA GLN A 38 15.52 -13.70 -3.31
C GLN A 38 15.69 -12.19 -3.07
N MET A 39 15.31 -11.36 -4.03
CA MET A 39 15.35 -9.90 -3.87
C MET A 39 14.39 -9.43 -2.76
N GLY A 40 13.20 -10.01 -2.66
CA GLY A 40 12.25 -9.73 -1.60
C GLY A 40 12.76 -10.11 -0.21
N LYS A 41 13.45 -11.25 -0.08
CA LYS A 41 14.13 -11.65 1.16
C LYS A 41 15.27 -10.69 1.53
N ALA A 42 16.08 -10.29 0.55
CA ALA A 42 17.16 -9.33 0.76
C ALA A 42 16.62 -7.97 1.23
N SER A 43 15.55 -7.46 0.60
CA SER A 43 14.86 -6.24 1.02
C SER A 43 14.35 -6.32 2.46
N ALA A 44 13.67 -7.42 2.83
CA ALA A 44 13.18 -7.61 4.19
C ALA A 44 14.32 -7.66 5.22
N LYS A 45 15.43 -8.32 4.90
CA LYS A 45 16.62 -8.32 5.77
C LYS A 45 17.17 -6.91 5.95
N ALA A 46 17.29 -6.12 4.88
CA ALA A 46 17.80 -4.76 4.93
C ALA A 46 16.89 -3.78 5.71
N GLN A 47 15.59 -4.05 5.74
CA GLN A 47 14.58 -3.29 6.46
C GLN A 47 14.27 -3.86 7.86
N ASN A 48 14.95 -4.93 8.28
CA ASN A 48 14.68 -5.66 9.53
C ASN A 48 13.22 -6.12 9.69
N LEU A 49 12.60 -6.58 8.61
CA LEU A 49 11.24 -7.11 8.60
C LEU A 49 11.22 -8.61 8.98
N PRO A 50 10.19 -9.08 9.70
CA PRO A 50 10.09 -10.50 10.08
C PRO A 50 9.84 -11.43 8.89
N ALA A 51 9.31 -10.90 7.78
CA ALA A 51 9.02 -11.66 6.58
C ALA A 51 9.10 -10.77 5.32
N PRO A 52 9.39 -11.34 4.14
CA PRO A 52 9.39 -10.60 2.87
C PRO A 52 8.02 -10.05 2.51
N ILE A 53 7.95 -8.75 2.24
CA ILE A 53 6.73 -8.08 1.76
C ILE A 53 6.58 -8.16 0.22
N THR A 54 7.62 -8.61 -0.47
CA THR A 54 7.67 -8.84 -1.92
C THR A 54 8.07 -10.29 -2.17
N SER A 55 7.26 -11.00 -2.96
CA SER A 55 7.52 -12.38 -3.40
C SER A 55 6.80 -12.62 -4.71
N ALA A 56 7.21 -13.62 -5.47
CA ALA A 56 6.57 -13.99 -6.72
C ALA A 56 5.08 -14.28 -6.51
N SER A 57 4.74 -15.07 -5.48
CA SER A 57 3.34 -15.36 -5.11
C SER A 57 2.52 -14.11 -4.79
N ARG A 58 3.09 -13.13 -4.08
CA ARG A 58 2.41 -11.86 -3.78
C ARG A 58 2.23 -11.00 -5.04
N MET A 59 3.23 -10.95 -5.90
CA MET A 59 3.13 -10.29 -7.20
C MET A 59 2.05 -10.94 -8.06
N GLN A 60 1.80 -12.24 -7.89
CA GLN A 60 0.78 -12.93 -8.67
C GLN A 60 -0.66 -12.62 -8.30
N THR A 61 -0.87 -12.30 -7.03
CA THR A 61 -2.20 -12.09 -6.44
C THR A 61 -2.56 -10.62 -6.34
N ASN A 62 -1.60 -9.72 -6.50
CA ASN A 62 -1.79 -8.28 -6.38
C ASN A 62 -1.52 -7.58 -7.71
N HIS A 63 -2.26 -6.50 -7.98
CA HIS A 63 -1.98 -5.59 -9.09
C HIS A 63 -0.82 -4.65 -8.74
N HIS A 64 0.36 -5.23 -8.50
CA HIS A 64 1.60 -4.48 -8.25
C HIS A 64 2.49 -4.53 -9.49
N VAL A 65 3.27 -3.48 -9.66
CA VAL A 65 4.28 -3.37 -10.71
C VAL A 65 5.65 -3.43 -10.05
N LEU A 66 6.55 -4.21 -10.64
CA LEU A 66 7.92 -4.35 -10.16
C LEU A 66 8.90 -3.84 -11.22
N TYR A 67 9.61 -2.77 -10.89
CA TYR A 67 10.71 -2.23 -11.68
C TYR A 67 12.01 -2.85 -11.17
N ILE A 68 12.74 -3.55 -12.04
CA ILE A 68 13.99 -4.25 -11.68
C ILE A 68 15.16 -3.61 -12.42
N LEU A 69 16.18 -3.21 -11.68
CA LEU A 69 17.44 -2.71 -12.23
C LEU A 69 18.46 -3.85 -12.30
N LYS A 70 19.07 -4.02 -13.46
CA LYS A 70 20.07 -5.05 -13.74
C LYS A 70 21.37 -4.39 -14.21
N ASP A 71 22.48 -4.89 -13.71
CA ASP A 71 23.82 -4.62 -14.21
C ASP A 71 24.05 -5.35 -15.54
N ASN A 72 24.45 -4.58 -16.55
CA ASN A 72 24.77 -5.07 -17.88
C ASN A 72 26.30 -5.15 -18.11
N GLU A 73 27.15 -4.92 -17.10
CA GLU A 73 28.60 -5.05 -17.26
C GLU A 73 29.00 -6.47 -17.68
N VAL A 74 29.77 -6.54 -18.77
CA VAL A 74 30.27 -7.76 -19.43
C VAL A 74 31.12 -8.64 -18.50
N LYS A 75 31.64 -8.08 -17.39
CA LYS A 75 32.53 -8.77 -16.44
C LYS A 75 31.89 -9.95 -15.71
N THR A 76 30.56 -10.01 -15.60
CA THR A 76 29.85 -11.12 -14.96
C THR A 76 29.52 -12.25 -15.94
N ALA A 77 30.51 -12.80 -16.65
CA ALA A 77 30.38 -13.98 -17.52
C ALA A 77 29.10 -14.02 -18.41
N GLY A 78 28.59 -12.85 -18.83
CA GLY A 78 27.35 -12.69 -19.59
C GLY A 78 26.03 -12.95 -18.85
N LYS A 79 26.01 -13.28 -17.56
CA LYS A 79 24.76 -13.59 -16.81
C LYS A 79 24.05 -12.34 -16.30
N GLY A 80 24.80 -11.27 -16.02
CA GLY A 80 24.31 -10.01 -15.44
C GLY A 80 23.79 -10.18 -14.02
N ALA A 81 23.84 -9.12 -13.22
CA ALA A 81 23.46 -9.14 -11.81
C ALA A 81 22.29 -8.19 -11.55
N ILE A 82 21.35 -8.58 -10.69
CA ILE A 82 20.28 -7.65 -10.28
C ILE A 82 20.85 -6.68 -9.25
N ILE A 83 20.71 -5.38 -9.51
CA ILE A 83 21.18 -4.30 -8.64
C ILE A 83 20.14 -3.99 -7.56
N GLY A 84 18.85 -4.00 -7.93
CA GLY A 84 17.78 -3.59 -7.04
C GLY A 84 16.41 -3.62 -7.70
N PHE A 85 15.38 -3.28 -6.94
CA PHE A 85 14.01 -3.19 -7.43
C PHE A 85 13.21 -2.10 -6.71
N LEU A 86 12.13 -1.67 -7.35
CA LEU A 86 11.10 -0.76 -6.84
C LEU A 86 9.73 -1.37 -7.14
N LYS A 87 8.94 -1.62 -6.10
CA LYS A 87 7.57 -2.13 -6.20
C LYS A 87 6.59 -1.00 -5.94
N VAL A 88 5.65 -0.83 -6.86
CA VAL A 88 4.56 0.15 -6.75
C VAL A 88 3.20 -0.50 -6.98
N GLY A 89 2.13 0.17 -6.57
CA GLY A 89 0.77 -0.27 -6.88
C GLY A 89 -0.27 0.70 -6.35
N TYR A 90 -1.40 0.79 -7.04
CA TYR A 90 -2.53 1.60 -6.60
C TYR A 90 -3.19 1.01 -5.35
N LYS A 91 -3.54 1.86 -4.40
CA LYS A 91 -4.21 1.46 -3.16
C LYS A 91 -5.31 2.45 -2.82
N LYS A 92 -6.50 1.94 -2.50
CA LYS A 92 -7.57 2.73 -1.88
C LYS A 92 -7.20 3.05 -0.45
N LEU A 93 -7.08 4.33 -0.14
CA LEU A 93 -6.65 4.85 1.16
C LEU A 93 -7.61 5.94 1.64
N PHE A 94 -7.84 5.96 2.94
CA PHE A 94 -8.44 7.09 3.63
C PHE A 94 -7.31 7.93 4.21
N LEU A 95 -7.06 9.11 3.63
CA LEU A 95 -5.96 9.99 3.98
C LEU A 95 -6.47 11.29 4.59
N LEU A 96 -5.73 11.79 5.57
CA LEU A 96 -5.95 13.11 6.17
C LEU A 96 -5.29 14.19 5.32
N ASP A 97 -6.02 15.26 5.05
CA ASP A 97 -5.43 16.49 4.54
C ASP A 97 -4.87 17.37 5.67
N ARG A 98 -4.30 18.52 5.30
CA ARG A 98 -3.72 19.50 6.24
C ARG A 98 -4.74 20.11 7.22
N HIS A 99 -6.03 20.03 6.92
CA HIS A 99 -7.12 20.52 7.76
C HIS A 99 -7.70 19.40 8.64
N GLY A 100 -7.16 18.18 8.56
CA GLY A 100 -7.63 17.02 9.30
C GLY A 100 -8.90 16.38 8.69
N ALA A 101 -9.29 16.76 7.48
CA ALA A 101 -10.43 16.11 6.82
C ALA A 101 -10.00 14.78 6.19
N HIS A 102 -10.87 13.77 6.31
CA HIS A 102 -10.68 12.48 5.68
C HIS A 102 -11.09 12.52 4.20
N ASN A 103 -10.18 12.05 3.34
CA ASN A 103 -10.38 11.95 1.91
C ASN A 103 -10.15 10.50 1.46
N GLU A 104 -11.14 9.91 0.78
CA GLU A 104 -10.97 8.62 0.12
C GLU A 104 -10.32 8.83 -1.25
N VAL A 105 -9.15 8.23 -1.45
CA VAL A 105 -8.35 8.38 -2.67
C VAL A 105 -7.73 7.04 -3.08
N GLU A 106 -7.34 6.90 -4.35
CA GLU A 106 -6.62 5.74 -4.85
C GLU A 106 -5.29 6.14 -5.53
N PRO A 107 -4.28 6.59 -4.76
CA PRO A 107 -2.99 7.01 -5.29
C PRO A 107 -2.13 5.83 -5.71
N LEU A 108 -1.11 6.12 -6.54
CA LEU A 108 -0.01 5.20 -6.74
C LEU A 108 0.87 5.18 -5.49
N CYS A 109 1.12 3.99 -4.95
CA CYS A 109 1.91 3.83 -3.74
C CYS A 109 3.28 3.21 -4.03
N VAL A 110 4.30 3.69 -3.34
CA VAL A 110 5.59 3.00 -3.19
C VAL A 110 5.46 1.99 -2.06
N LEU A 111 5.65 0.71 -2.38
CA LEU A 111 5.31 -0.42 -1.50
C LEU A 111 6.52 -1.22 -1.01
N ASP A 112 7.62 -1.19 -1.77
CA ASP A 112 8.90 -1.79 -1.38
C ASP A 112 9.99 -1.21 -2.29
N PHE A 113 11.16 -0.88 -1.75
CA PHE A 113 12.24 -0.29 -2.52
C PHE A 113 13.60 -0.68 -1.95
N TYR A 114 14.41 -1.33 -2.77
CA TYR A 114 15.66 -1.90 -2.34
C TYR A 114 16.73 -1.85 -3.43
N ILE A 115 17.91 -1.40 -3.03
CA ILE A 115 19.15 -1.47 -3.80
C ILE A 115 20.14 -2.30 -2.98
N HIS A 116 20.83 -3.24 -3.62
CA HIS A 116 21.83 -4.09 -2.99
C HIS A 116 22.86 -3.25 -2.21
N GLU A 117 23.23 -3.68 -1.00
CA GLU A 117 23.94 -2.87 -0.01
C GLU A 117 25.27 -2.34 -0.53
N SER A 118 26.03 -3.16 -1.27
CA SER A 118 27.33 -2.78 -1.86
C SER A 118 27.21 -1.70 -2.95
N LEU A 119 26.01 -1.50 -3.50
CA LEU A 119 25.74 -0.58 -4.60
C LEU A 119 24.88 0.62 -4.16
N GLN A 120 24.55 0.73 -2.88
CA GLN A 120 23.84 1.89 -2.34
C GLN A 120 24.69 3.16 -2.50
N ARG A 121 24.01 4.31 -2.65
CA ARG A 121 24.63 5.65 -2.82
C ARG A 121 25.42 5.88 -4.12
N HIS A 122 25.29 5.01 -5.12
CA HIS A 122 25.88 5.18 -6.47
C HIS A 122 24.91 5.78 -7.51
N GLY A 123 23.70 6.19 -7.10
CA GLY A 123 22.72 6.80 -8.01
C GLY A 123 21.65 5.85 -8.56
N TYR A 124 21.85 4.54 -8.46
CA TYR A 124 20.90 3.52 -8.95
C TYR A 124 19.47 3.65 -8.41
N GLY A 125 19.33 4.05 -7.14
CA GLY A 125 18.01 4.31 -6.57
C GLY A 125 17.29 5.46 -7.27
N LYS A 126 18.02 6.52 -7.63
CA LYS A 126 17.46 7.67 -8.36
C LYS A 126 17.08 7.28 -9.78
N GLU A 127 17.94 6.54 -10.47
CA GLU A 127 17.67 6.04 -11.83
C GLU A 127 16.39 5.21 -11.87
N LEU A 128 16.25 4.23 -10.98
CA LEU A 128 15.09 3.35 -10.94
C LEU A 128 13.80 4.11 -10.59
N PHE A 129 13.87 5.02 -9.63
CA PHE A 129 12.72 5.83 -9.22
C PHE A 129 12.31 6.82 -10.30
N GLN A 130 13.27 7.47 -10.97
CA GLN A 130 13.00 8.38 -12.10
C GLN A 130 12.33 7.64 -13.26
N TYR A 131 12.80 6.44 -13.57
CA TYR A 131 12.18 5.61 -14.61
C TYR A 131 10.73 5.25 -14.25
N MET A 132 10.48 4.85 -12.99
CA MET A 132 9.12 4.59 -12.51
C MET A 132 8.22 5.83 -12.66
N LEU A 133 8.66 7.02 -12.22
CA LEU A 133 7.88 8.25 -12.33
C LEU A 133 7.50 8.56 -13.79
N GLN A 134 8.45 8.39 -14.73
CA GLN A 134 8.20 8.62 -16.16
C GLN A 134 7.21 7.60 -16.75
N ARG A 135 7.32 6.33 -16.37
CA ARG A 135 6.46 5.24 -16.85
C ARG A 135 5.04 5.38 -16.32
N GLU A 136 4.89 5.68 -15.04
CA GLU A 136 3.60 5.85 -14.38
C GLU A 136 3.00 7.24 -14.61
N ARG A 137 3.78 8.19 -15.15
CA ARG A 137 3.37 9.58 -15.47
C ARG A 137 2.83 10.34 -14.26
N VAL A 138 3.48 10.16 -13.12
CA VAL A 138 3.12 10.82 -11.85
C VAL A 138 4.25 11.74 -11.38
N GLN A 139 3.88 12.76 -10.63
CA GLN A 139 4.84 13.60 -9.92
C GLN A 139 5.17 13.01 -8.55
N PRO A 140 6.38 13.24 -7.99
CA PRO A 140 6.78 12.67 -6.70
C PRO A 140 5.83 13.00 -5.54
N HIS A 141 5.29 14.23 -5.50
CA HIS A 141 4.37 14.66 -4.44
C HIS A 141 3.00 13.97 -4.49
N GLN A 142 2.65 13.34 -5.61
CA GLN A 142 1.38 12.60 -5.79
C GLN A 142 1.46 11.16 -5.27
N LEU A 143 2.65 10.71 -4.82
CA LEU A 143 2.84 9.36 -4.30
C LEU A 143 2.46 9.27 -2.82
N ALA A 144 1.93 8.11 -2.44
CA ALA A 144 1.89 7.68 -1.05
C ALA A 144 2.98 6.61 -0.81
N VAL A 145 3.63 6.63 0.34
CA VAL A 145 4.73 5.69 0.66
C VAL A 145 4.36 4.86 1.87
N ASP A 146 4.33 3.53 1.71
CA ASP A 146 4.01 2.60 2.82
C ASP A 146 5.23 2.43 3.72
N ARG A 147 5.12 2.85 4.99
CA ARG A 147 6.16 2.69 6.04
C ARG A 147 7.58 3.05 5.56
N PRO A 148 7.84 4.28 5.08
CA PRO A 148 9.15 4.63 4.55
C PRO A 148 10.25 4.47 5.60
N SER A 149 11.37 3.86 5.21
CA SER A 149 12.58 3.89 6.03
C SER A 149 13.18 5.30 6.07
N GLU A 150 13.99 5.60 7.09
CA GLU A 150 14.72 6.88 7.18
C GLU A 150 15.61 7.13 5.95
N LYS A 151 16.25 6.07 5.42
CA LYS A 151 17.01 6.14 4.16
C LYS A 151 16.13 6.61 2.99
N LEU A 152 14.89 6.12 2.90
CA LEU A 152 13.95 6.51 1.86
C LEU A 152 13.46 7.94 2.04
N LEU A 153 13.14 8.37 3.27
CA LEU A 153 12.77 9.77 3.54
C LEU A 153 13.89 10.74 3.13
N CYS A 154 15.14 10.45 3.52
CA CYS A 154 16.31 11.23 3.11
C CYS A 154 16.51 11.24 1.59
N PHE A 155 16.27 10.10 0.92
CA PHE A 155 16.34 10.00 -0.54
C PHE A 155 15.28 10.88 -1.23
N LEU A 156 14.03 10.84 -0.77
CA LEU A 156 12.92 11.63 -1.32
C LEU A 156 13.13 13.13 -1.11
N CYS A 157 13.59 13.52 0.08
CA CYS A 157 13.97 14.89 0.37
C CYS A 157 15.09 15.37 -0.57
N LYS A 158 16.20 14.61 -0.68
CA LYS A 158 17.38 15.00 -1.47
C LYS A 158 17.09 15.12 -2.97
N HIS A 159 16.31 14.20 -3.53
CA HIS A 159 16.18 14.09 -4.98
C HIS A 159 14.90 14.71 -5.54
N TYR A 160 13.86 14.86 -4.72
CA TYR A 160 12.54 15.34 -5.15
C TYR A 160 11.98 16.46 -4.27
N ASN A 161 12.77 17.00 -3.32
CA ASN A 161 12.39 18.09 -2.42
C ASN A 161 11.12 17.80 -1.59
N LEU A 162 10.87 16.53 -1.27
CA LEU A 162 9.75 16.11 -0.42
C LEU A 162 10.14 16.21 1.06
N GLN A 163 9.76 17.31 1.72
CA GLN A 163 10.15 17.62 3.11
C GLN A 163 8.96 17.67 4.08
N GLY A 164 7.89 18.39 3.72
CA GLY A 164 6.70 18.49 4.58
C GLY A 164 5.83 17.24 4.47
N THR A 165 5.79 16.39 5.49
CA THR A 165 4.86 15.25 5.55
C THR A 165 3.54 15.66 6.17
N ILE A 166 2.42 15.14 5.67
CA ILE A 166 1.10 15.31 6.31
C ILE A 166 0.86 14.11 7.23
N PRO A 167 0.71 14.30 8.55
CA PRO A 167 0.48 13.19 9.49
C PRO A 167 -0.75 12.36 9.12
N GLN A 168 -0.59 11.03 9.12
CA GLN A 168 -1.65 10.07 8.81
C GLN A 168 -1.93 9.18 10.03
N VAL A 169 -3.15 8.66 10.11
CA VAL A 169 -3.54 7.65 11.12
C VAL A 169 -3.20 6.21 10.69
N ASN A 170 -2.89 6.01 9.41
CA ASN A 170 -2.43 4.75 8.86
C ASN A 170 -0.89 4.75 8.76
N ASN A 171 -0.32 3.71 8.16
CA ASN A 171 1.14 3.58 8.04
C ASN A 171 1.73 4.24 6.79
N PHE A 172 0.90 4.92 5.99
CA PHE A 172 1.35 5.61 4.79
C PHE A 172 1.82 7.01 5.14
N VAL A 173 2.83 7.47 4.41
CA VAL A 173 3.32 8.84 4.45
C VAL A 173 3.00 9.49 3.10
N ILE A 174 2.40 10.67 3.16
CA ILE A 174 2.23 11.57 2.02
C ILE A 174 2.91 12.90 2.33
N PHE A 175 3.21 13.65 1.27
CA PHE A 175 3.92 14.92 1.37
C PHE A 175 3.02 16.10 0.98
N GLU A 176 3.45 17.29 1.35
CA GLU A 176 2.87 18.53 0.86
C GLU A 176 2.80 18.53 -0.67
N GLY A 177 1.71 19.05 -1.21
CA GLY A 177 1.42 18.98 -2.65
C GLY A 177 0.66 17.72 -3.09
N PHE A 178 0.47 16.73 -2.23
CA PHE A 178 -0.31 15.51 -2.56
C PHE A 178 -1.75 15.83 -3.00
N PHE A 179 -2.38 16.80 -2.34
CA PHE A 179 -3.74 17.25 -2.65
C PHE A 179 -3.79 18.47 -3.59
N ALA A 180 -2.67 18.94 -4.14
CA ALA A 180 -2.64 20.17 -4.95
C ALA A 180 -3.42 20.04 -6.28
N ASP A 181 -3.35 18.87 -6.91
CA ASP A 181 -4.00 18.58 -8.21
C ASP A 181 -5.33 17.85 -8.05
N GLN A 182 -5.73 17.53 -6.82
CA GLN A 182 -7.05 17.00 -6.55
C GLN A 182 -8.02 18.17 -6.63
N HIS A 183 -8.45 18.50 -7.85
CA HIS A 183 -9.68 19.26 -8.03
C HIS A 183 -10.73 18.62 -7.14
N ALA A 184 -11.17 19.39 -6.14
CA ALA A 184 -12.09 18.92 -5.12
C ALA A 184 -13.16 18.06 -5.79
N PRO A 185 -13.34 16.78 -5.40
CA PRO A 185 -14.50 16.06 -5.87
C PRO A 185 -15.69 16.93 -5.48
N VAL A 186 -16.41 17.44 -6.48
CA VAL A 186 -17.68 18.12 -6.28
C VAL A 186 -18.43 17.19 -5.34
N ARG A 187 -18.62 17.61 -4.09
CA ARG A 187 -19.45 16.89 -3.13
C ARG A 187 -20.79 16.77 -3.84
N LYS A 188 -21.04 15.62 -4.49
CA LYS A 188 -22.39 15.20 -4.76
C LYS A 188 -22.92 14.89 -3.37
N LEU A 189 -23.42 15.93 -2.71
CA LEU A 189 -24.33 15.78 -1.60
C LEU A 189 -25.29 14.66 -2.02
N PRO A 190 -25.53 13.64 -1.17
CA PRO A 190 -26.62 12.71 -1.43
C PRO A 190 -27.83 13.58 -1.80
N PRO A 191 -28.56 13.26 -2.90
CA PRO A 191 -29.71 14.06 -3.28
C PRO A 191 -30.55 14.25 -2.04
N LYS A 192 -30.79 15.51 -1.67
CA LYS A 192 -31.65 15.87 -0.54
C LYS A 192 -32.95 15.13 -0.79
N ARG A 193 -33.18 14.02 -0.07
CA ARG A 193 -34.50 13.38 -0.07
C ARG A 193 -35.44 14.52 0.26
N SER A 194 -36.45 14.71 -0.59
CA SER A 194 -37.52 15.65 -0.30
C SER A 194 -37.92 15.42 1.15
N GLU A 195 -37.86 16.49 1.91
CA GLU A 195 -38.26 16.55 3.31
C GLU A 195 -39.75 16.21 3.32
N GLU A 196 -40.07 14.92 3.41
CA GLU A 196 -41.44 14.46 3.48
C GLU A 196 -42.01 15.04 4.78
N GLU A 197 -43.09 15.82 4.64
CA GLU A 197 -43.83 16.41 5.75
C GLU A 197 -44.01 15.37 6.86
N ILE A 198 -43.59 15.75 8.07
CA ILE A 198 -43.86 14.99 9.29
C ILE A 198 -45.37 14.88 9.43
N LYS A 199 -45.95 13.75 9.03
CA LYS A 199 -47.36 13.47 9.27
C LYS A 199 -47.56 13.35 10.78
N PRO A 200 -48.48 14.12 11.40
CA PRO A 200 -48.80 13.95 12.80
C PRO A 200 -49.34 12.54 13.03
N TYR A 201 -48.86 11.91 14.10
CA TYR A 201 -49.16 10.54 14.53
C TYR A 201 -50.65 10.20 14.36
N SER A 202 -50.99 9.31 13.42
CA SER A 202 -52.31 8.68 13.38
C SER A 202 -52.40 7.72 14.58
N LEU A 203 -53.28 8.03 15.53
CA LEU A 203 -53.55 7.25 16.75
C LEU A 203 -54.29 5.92 16.47
N THR A 204 -53.82 5.13 15.51
CA THR A 204 -54.47 3.85 15.15
C THR A 204 -53.56 2.63 15.18
N ASP A 205 -52.24 2.78 15.32
CA ASP A 205 -51.32 1.64 15.47
C ASP A 205 -51.03 1.30 16.95
N ARG A 206 -52.03 1.43 17.82
CA ARG A 206 -51.96 1.00 19.24
C ARG A 206 -52.52 -0.40 19.49
N GLU A 207 -52.62 -1.25 18.48
CA GLU A 207 -53.23 -2.59 18.66
C GLU A 207 -52.37 -3.78 18.20
N PHE A 208 -51.09 -3.59 17.84
CA PHE A 208 -50.20 -4.72 17.47
C PHE A 208 -49.03 -5.02 18.44
N LEU A 209 -48.93 -4.32 19.57
CA LEU A 209 -48.00 -4.70 20.64
C LEU A 209 -48.75 -5.45 21.74
N LYS A 210 -48.99 -6.74 21.50
CA LYS A 210 -49.11 -7.69 22.61
C LYS A 210 -47.71 -7.94 23.18
N GLU A 211 -47.44 -7.22 24.27
CA GLU A 211 -46.85 -7.72 25.51
C GLU A 211 -45.58 -8.58 25.40
N GLU A 212 -44.41 -7.94 25.46
CA GLU A 212 -43.32 -8.43 26.30
C GLU A 212 -43.05 -7.40 27.39
N VAL A 213 -43.21 -7.83 28.64
CA VAL A 213 -42.95 -7.04 29.84
C VAL A 213 -41.45 -6.99 30.07
N GLU A 214 -40.83 -5.83 29.85
CA GLU A 214 -39.48 -5.56 30.33
C GLU A 214 -39.48 -5.53 31.87
N PRO A 215 -38.60 -6.30 32.54
CA PRO A 215 -38.49 -6.24 33.99
C PRO A 215 -37.85 -4.91 34.44
N PRO A 216 -38.23 -4.39 35.62
CA PRO A 216 -37.71 -3.11 36.10
C PRO A 216 -36.25 -3.23 36.56
N TRP A 217 -35.51 -2.16 36.28
CA TRP A 217 -34.20 -1.86 36.85
C TRP A 217 -34.19 -2.05 38.38
N PRO A 218 -33.14 -2.65 39.02
CA PRO A 218 -31.81 -2.97 38.51
C PRO A 218 -31.44 -4.46 38.73
N PHE A 219 -32.00 -5.38 37.94
CA PHE A 219 -31.63 -6.81 37.98
C PHE A 219 -31.14 -7.30 36.62
N ASN A 220 -29.87 -7.07 36.34
CA ASN A 220 -29.07 -8.03 35.57
C ASN A 220 -27.60 -7.91 36.00
N GLN A 221 -27.36 -8.22 37.27
CA GLN A 221 -26.02 -8.41 37.83
C GLN A 221 -25.73 -9.91 37.99
N SER A 222 -24.80 -10.45 37.21
CA SER A 222 -23.94 -11.61 37.57
C SER A 222 -22.77 -11.65 36.56
N HIS A 223 -21.50 -11.81 36.91
CA HIS A 223 -20.91 -12.68 37.92
C HIS A 223 -19.65 -12.08 38.57
N SER A 224 -19.60 -12.10 39.90
CA SER A 224 -18.37 -12.02 40.69
C SER A 224 -17.98 -13.41 41.17
N LEU A 225 -16.81 -13.93 40.75
CA LEU A 225 -16.12 -15.00 41.45
C LEU A 225 -14.65 -14.60 41.69
N THR A 226 -14.41 -14.27 42.96
CA THR A 226 -13.17 -14.44 43.76
C THR A 226 -11.87 -13.77 43.31
N ARG A 227 -11.57 -12.61 43.94
CA ARG A 227 -10.21 -12.22 44.34
C ARG A 227 -10.18 -12.03 45.84
N SER A 228 -9.64 -13.01 46.55
CA SER A 228 -9.43 -12.98 48.00
C SER A 228 -8.33 -11.97 48.33
N SER A 229 -8.65 -10.98 49.16
CA SER A 229 -7.68 -10.12 49.85
C SER A 229 -7.57 -10.57 51.31
N SER A 230 -6.37 -10.95 51.75
CA SER A 230 -6.02 -11.07 53.16
C SER A 230 -5.25 -9.82 53.61
N LEU A 231 -5.88 -9.02 54.48
CA LEU A 231 -5.24 -8.16 55.49
C LEU A 231 -4.78 -9.13 56.62
N GLY A 232 -3.64 -9.06 57.31
CA GLY A 232 -2.76 -7.98 57.77
C GLY A 232 -2.51 -8.24 59.28
N ASN A 233 -1.26 -8.32 59.75
CA ASN A 233 -0.80 -7.80 61.07
C ASN A 233 0.63 -8.22 61.45
N SER A 234 1.28 -7.27 62.12
CA SER A 234 2.49 -7.31 62.97
C SER A 234 3.85 -7.37 62.29
#